data_AF-A0A818SQU8-F1
#
_entry.id   AF-A0A818SQU8-F1
#
_cell.length_a   1.000
_cell.length_b   1.000
_cell.length_c   1.000
_cell.angle_alpha   90.00
_cell.angle_beta   90.00
_cell.angle_gamma   90.00
#
_symmetry.space_group_name_H-M   'P 1'
#
loop_
_entity.id
_entity.type
_entity.pdbx_description
1 polymer ?
#
loop_
_entity_poly.entity_id
_entity_poly.type
_entity_poly.pdbx_seq_one_letter_code
_entity_poly.pdbx_strand_id
1 'polypeptide(L)'
;MVIATLAGMISVLGFEYLLPILKRIRIHDTCSVNNLHGMSGIAGVIVASIDNRSGYLNHLTDQCLNGGISRSNSIRSAYQAAALGLTLGMSIVGGLITGVILRIPIFAQKDNDFVNEENWHSPENIHEIFPRNNSYADTSKYHSPTYL
;
A
#
# COMPACT_ATOMS: atom_id res chain seq x y z
N MET A 1 3.67 21.75 1.93
CA MET A 1 3.44 21.67 0.47
C MET A 1 4.54 20.89 -0.24
N VAL A 2 5.83 21.27 -0.12
CA VAL A 2 6.96 20.59 -0.79
C VAL A 2 7.01 19.07 -0.54
N ILE A 3 6.90 18.63 0.72
CA ILE A 3 6.93 17.20 1.08
C ILE A 3 5.80 16.43 0.39
N ALA A 4 4.59 17.00 0.34
CA ALA A 4 3.44 16.37 -0.28
C ALA A 4 3.60 16.25 -1.80
N THR A 5 4.15 17.28 -2.45
CA THR A 5 4.45 17.24 -3.89
C THR A 5 5.49 16.17 -4.22
N LEU A 6 6.56 16.08 -3.44
CA LEU A 6 7.60 15.06 -3.61
C LEU A 6 7.06 13.64 -3.38
N ALA A 7 6.29 13.44 -2.30
CA ALA A 7 5.64 12.17 -2.03
C ALA A 7 4.64 11.78 -3.13
N GLY A 8 3.89 12.75 -3.67
CA GLY A 8 3.00 12.54 -4.81
C GLY A 8 3.74 12.12 -6.08
N MET A 9 4.88 12.76 -6.40
CA MET A 9 5.71 12.36 -7.53
C MET A 9 6.29 10.95 -7.38
N ILE A 10 6.82 10.63 -6.19
CA ILE A 10 7.33 9.28 -5.88
C ILE A 10 6.22 8.24 -6.07
N SER A 11 5.00 8.54 -5.59
CA SER A 11 3.84 7.70 -5.80
C SER A 11 3.55 7.52 -7.29
N VAL A 12 3.41 8.59 -8.08
CA VAL A 12 3.13 8.43 -9.53
C VAL A 12 4.20 7.60 -10.25
N LEU A 13 5.48 7.79 -9.91
CA LEU A 13 6.56 7.00 -10.49
C LEU A 13 6.49 5.52 -10.08
N GLY A 14 6.15 5.21 -8.84
CA GLY A 14 5.98 3.81 -8.44
C GLY A 14 4.75 3.15 -9.09
N PHE A 15 3.68 3.91 -9.37
CA PHE A 15 2.55 3.41 -10.15
C PHE A 15 3.00 2.92 -11.53
N GLU A 16 3.82 3.71 -12.22
CA GLU A 16 4.26 3.39 -13.57
C GLU A 16 5.35 2.29 -13.59
N TYR A 17 6.34 2.37 -12.70
CA TYR A 17 7.53 1.52 -12.79
C TYR A 17 7.58 0.38 -11.77
N LEU A 18 7.02 0.56 -10.57
CA LEU A 18 7.13 -0.44 -9.49
C LEU A 18 6.05 -1.52 -9.61
N LEU A 19 4.81 -1.16 -9.95
CA LEU A 19 3.72 -2.12 -10.18
C LEU A 19 4.06 -3.23 -11.20
N PRO A 20 4.61 -2.94 -12.39
CA PRO A 20 4.95 -4.00 -13.34
C PRO A 20 6.04 -4.94 -12.80
N ILE A 21 6.94 -4.45 -11.96
CA ILE A 21 7.96 -5.28 -11.29
C ILE A 21 7.31 -6.18 -10.24
N LEU A 22 6.44 -5.63 -9.38
CA LEU A 22 5.69 -6.39 -8.37
C LEU A 22 4.86 -7.50 -9.01
N LYS A 23 4.17 -7.20 -10.12
CA LYS A 23 3.43 -8.20 -10.90
C LYS A 23 4.34 -9.33 -11.38
N ARG A 24 5.58 -9.02 -11.79
CA ARG A 24 6.56 -10.04 -12.24
C ARG A 24 6.97 -10.99 -11.11
N ILE A 25 6.99 -10.53 -9.87
CA ILE A 25 7.27 -11.37 -8.68
C ILE A 25 6.00 -11.93 -8.03
N ARG A 26 4.86 -11.92 -8.74
CA ARG A 26 3.55 -12.42 -8.28
C ARG A 26 2.98 -11.72 -7.04
N ILE A 27 3.34 -10.44 -6.85
CA ILE A 27 2.70 -9.58 -5.86
C ILE A 27 1.66 -8.73 -6.60
N HIS A 28 0.39 -9.09 -6.42
CA HIS A 28 -0.74 -8.38 -7.01
C HIS A 28 -1.19 -7.26 -6.07
N ASP A 29 -0.91 -6.01 -6.45
CA ASP A 29 -1.34 -4.82 -5.71
C ASP A 29 -2.40 -4.06 -6.53
N THR A 30 -3.66 -4.48 -6.38
CA THR A 30 -4.81 -3.99 -7.17
C THR A 30 -4.98 -2.48 -7.12
N CYS A 31 -4.78 -1.88 -5.94
CA CYS A 31 -5.00 -0.45 -5.71
C CYS A 31 -3.68 0.32 -5.55
N SER A 32 -2.52 -0.32 -5.81
CA SER A 32 -1.20 0.27 -5.61
C SER A 32 -0.99 0.85 -4.20
N VAL A 33 -1.47 0.12 -3.19
CA VAL A 33 -1.38 0.53 -1.78
C VAL A 33 0.08 0.61 -1.34
N ASN A 34 0.96 -0.25 -1.85
CA ASN A 34 2.39 -0.22 -1.53
C ASN A 34 3.03 1.12 -1.91
N ASN A 35 2.63 1.66 -3.04
CA ASN A 35 3.25 2.87 -3.58
C ASN A 35 2.56 4.15 -3.07
N LEU A 36 1.27 4.12 -2.76
CA LEU A 36 0.59 5.23 -2.09
C LEU A 36 0.92 5.32 -0.58
N HIS A 37 0.85 4.20 0.13
CA HIS A 37 0.96 4.14 1.59
C HIS A 37 2.31 3.60 2.08
N GLY A 38 2.90 2.61 1.40
CA GLY A 38 4.18 2.03 1.81
C GLY A 38 5.36 2.98 1.57
N MET A 39 5.46 3.52 0.35
CA MET A 39 6.55 4.44 -0.02
C MET A 39 6.51 5.78 0.72
N SER A 40 5.33 6.24 1.16
CA SER A 40 5.21 7.43 2.01
C SER A 40 5.79 7.22 3.42
N GLY A 41 5.73 5.99 3.95
CA GLY A 41 6.43 5.63 5.20
C GLY A 41 7.95 5.78 5.10
N ILE A 42 8.54 5.37 3.97
CA ILE A 42 9.98 5.54 3.70
C ILE A 42 10.33 7.03 3.56
N ALA A 43 9.52 7.79 2.83
CA ALA A 43 9.70 9.24 2.71
C ALA A 43 9.65 9.96 4.07
N GLY A 44 8.83 9.48 5.01
CA GLY A 44 8.75 10.01 6.37
C GLY A 44 10.09 9.92 7.14
N VAL A 45 10.79 8.79 7.04
CA VAL A 45 12.11 8.60 7.67
C VAL A 45 13.15 9.56 7.10
N ILE A 46 13.12 9.80 5.78
CA ILE A 46 14.01 10.74 5.10
C ILE A 46 13.74 12.17 5.59
N VAL A 47 12.48 12.57 5.65
CA VAL A 47 12.08 13.90 6.15
C VAL A 47 12.53 14.11 7.60
N ALA A 48 12.38 13.11 8.46
CA ALA A 48 12.82 13.20 9.85
C ALA A 48 14.34 13.34 10.04
N SER A 49 15.12 12.97 9.04
CA SER A 49 16.58 13.12 9.04
C SER A 49 17.02 14.56 8.78
N ILE A 50 16.19 15.35 8.08
CA ILE A 50 16.50 16.74 7.68
C ILE A 50 15.68 17.78 8.45
N ASP A 51 14.61 17.36 9.14
CA ASP A 51 13.70 18.27 9.81
C ASP A 51 14.38 19.10 10.92
N ASN A 52 14.09 20.40 10.91
CA ASN A 52 14.72 21.37 11.78
C ASN A 52 13.74 21.79 12.88
N ARG A 53 13.93 21.19 14.06
CA ARG A 53 12.98 21.24 15.18
C ARG A 53 12.65 22.65 15.66
N SER A 54 13.54 23.62 15.45
CA SER A 54 13.41 25.00 15.95
C SER A 54 12.06 25.65 15.66
N GLY A 55 11.52 25.48 14.44
CA GLY A 55 10.20 26.03 14.08
C GLY A 55 9.02 25.31 14.73
N TYR A 56 9.15 24.00 14.97
CA TYR A 56 8.12 23.15 15.58
C TYR A 56 8.07 23.29 17.11
N LEU A 57 9.23 23.50 17.76
CA LEU A 57 9.33 23.63 19.22
C LEU A 57 8.62 24.85 19.79
N ASN A 58 8.56 25.94 19.03
CA ASN A 58 7.94 27.19 19.46
C ASN A 58 6.41 27.08 19.67
N HIS A 59 5.81 25.95 19.28
CA HIS A 59 4.37 25.68 19.37
C HIS A 59 4.02 24.48 20.24
N LEU A 60 4.99 23.90 20.96
CA LEU A 60 4.79 22.71 21.80
C LEU A 60 4.87 23.06 23.30
N THR A 61 4.01 22.43 24.10
CA THR A 61 4.05 22.51 25.57
C THR A 61 5.18 21.66 26.16
N ASP A 62 5.65 22.03 27.36
CA ASP A 62 6.74 21.33 28.07
C ASP A 62 6.49 19.81 28.28
N GLN A 63 5.22 19.40 28.38
CA GLN A 63 4.86 17.97 28.43
C GLN A 63 5.22 17.20 27.15
N CYS A 64 5.12 17.83 25.98
CA CYS A 64 5.53 17.23 24.70
C CYS A 64 7.05 17.18 24.53
N LEU A 65 7.76 18.03 25.26
CA LEU A 65 9.22 18.19 25.20
C LEU A 65 9.97 17.13 26.03
N ASN A 66 9.37 16.63 27.12
CA ASN A 66 9.94 15.62 28.01
C ASN A 66 10.42 14.32 27.32
N GLY A 67 9.87 13.99 26.15
CA GLY A 67 10.26 12.80 25.38
C GLY A 67 11.56 12.91 24.57
N GLY A 68 12.19 14.09 24.45
CA GLY A 68 13.43 14.17 23.66
C GLY A 68 13.96 15.55 23.29
N ILE A 69 13.89 16.58 24.15
CA ILE A 69 14.45 17.94 23.95
C ILE A 69 15.84 17.98 23.26
N SER A 70 16.75 17.06 23.57
CA SER A 70 18.16 17.13 23.11
C SER A 70 18.58 16.06 22.08
N ARG A 71 17.66 15.37 21.42
CA ARG A 71 18.05 14.35 20.41
C ARG A 71 18.55 15.01 19.14
N SER A 72 19.69 14.60 18.60
CA SER A 72 20.16 15.03 17.27
C SER A 72 19.20 14.54 16.17
N ASN A 73 19.27 15.15 14.99
CA ASN A 73 18.48 14.71 13.83
C ASN A 73 18.74 13.23 13.50
N SER A 74 19.99 12.76 13.63
CA SER A 74 20.38 11.37 13.42
C SER A 74 19.74 10.39 14.40
N ILE A 75 19.60 10.76 15.68
CA ILE A 75 18.94 9.90 16.67
C ILE A 75 17.42 9.83 16.38
N ARG A 76 16.81 10.94 15.96
CA ARG A 76 15.37 10.98 15.62
C ARG A 76 15.06 10.11 14.41
N SER A 77 15.85 10.22 13.34
CA SER A 77 15.67 9.38 12.16
C SER A 77 15.92 7.91 12.46
N ALA A 78 16.88 7.58 13.34
CA ALA A 78 17.10 6.21 13.80
C ALA A 78 15.86 5.63 14.52
N TYR A 79 15.22 6.41 15.41
CA TYR A 79 13.98 5.97 16.04
C TYR A 79 12.83 5.79 15.04
N GLN A 80 12.69 6.68 14.05
CA GLN A 80 11.67 6.53 13.02
C GLN A 80 11.94 5.33 12.10
N ALA A 81 13.20 5.09 11.74
CA ALA A 81 13.60 3.92 10.98
C ALA A 81 13.36 2.62 11.76
N ALA A 82 13.65 2.60 13.06
CA ALA A 82 13.37 1.46 13.93
C ALA A 82 11.86 1.20 14.06
N ALA A 83 11.05 2.27 14.21
CA ALA A 83 9.60 2.17 14.23
C ALA A 83 9.04 1.64 12.90
N LEU A 84 9.57 2.11 11.76
CA LEU A 84 9.22 1.61 10.44
C LEU A 84 9.57 0.12 10.30
N GLY A 85 10.78 -0.28 10.71
CA GLY A 85 11.22 -1.67 10.68
C GLY A 85 10.35 -2.60 11.53
N LEU A 86 10.02 -2.19 12.76
CA LEU A 86 9.09 -2.94 13.61
C LEU A 86 7.70 -3.07 12.98
N THR A 87 7.19 -1.98 12.42
CA THR A 87 5.88 -1.96 11.75
C THR A 87 5.86 -2.88 10.54
N LEU A 88 6.93 -2.87 9.73
CA LEU A 88 7.08 -3.78 8.59
C LEU A 88 7.16 -5.24 9.03
N GLY A 89 7.91 -5.55 10.08
CA GLY A 89 7.97 -6.90 10.63
C GLY A 89 6.59 -7.40 11.06
N MET A 90 5.86 -6.58 11.82
CA MET A 90 4.51 -6.92 12.28
C MET A 90 3.51 -7.05 11.14
N SER A 91 3.55 -6.16 10.14
CA SER A 91 2.61 -6.20 9.00
C SER A 91 2.86 -7.38 8.08
N ILE A 92 4.12 -7.75 7.83
CA ILE A 92 4.47 -8.93 7.03
C ILE A 92 4.01 -10.20 7.74
N VAL A 93 4.34 -10.37 9.03
CA VAL A 93 3.95 -11.56 9.79
C VAL A 93 2.43 -11.67 9.89
N GLY A 94 1.75 -10.59 10.27
CA GLY A 94 0.29 -10.56 10.38
C GLY A 94 -0.40 -10.79 9.03
N GLY A 95 0.12 -10.20 7.95
CA GLY A 95 -0.38 -10.36 6.59
C GLY A 95 -0.23 -11.80 6.07
N LEU A 96 0.92 -12.44 6.32
CA LEU A 96 1.15 -13.84 5.95
C LEU A 96 0.21 -14.79 6.71
N ILE A 97 0.07 -14.61 8.03
CA ILE A 97 -0.85 -15.42 8.85
C ILE A 97 -2.28 -15.25 8.33
N THR A 98 -2.73 -14.01 8.11
CA THR A 98 -4.06 -13.71 7.57
C THR A 98 -4.25 -14.33 6.19
N GLY A 99 -3.25 -14.24 5.31
CA GLY A 99 -3.29 -14.83 3.98
C GLY A 99 -3.42 -16.34 4.00
N VAL A 100 -2.75 -17.04 4.93
CA VAL A 100 -2.92 -18.48 5.13
C VAL A 100 -4.32 -18.82 5.62
N ILE A 101 -4.86 -18.06 6.57
CA ILE A 101 -6.22 -18.26 7.10
C ILE A 101 -7.27 -18.10 5.97
N LEU A 102 -7.14 -17.06 5.14
CA LEU A 102 -8.04 -16.81 4.01
C LEU A 102 -7.94 -17.86 2.90
N ARG A 103 -6.88 -18.69 2.89
CA ARG A 103 -6.75 -19.82 1.97
C ARG A 103 -7.54 -21.07 2.37
N ILE A 104 -8.16 -21.09 3.55
CA ILE A 104 -8.96 -22.22 4.01
C ILE A 104 -10.28 -22.27 3.20
N PRO A 105 -10.72 -23.44 2.68
CA PRO A 105 -11.90 -23.59 1.81
C PRO A 105 -13.25 -23.36 2.51
N ILE A 106 -13.25 -22.82 3.73
CA ILE A 106 -14.44 -22.39 4.47
C ILE A 106 -14.86 -20.99 4.02
N PHE A 107 -13.91 -20.17 3.54
CA PHE A 107 -14.20 -18.84 3.03
C PHE A 107 -14.57 -18.92 1.54
N ALA A 108 -15.58 -18.15 1.14
CA ALA A 108 -15.99 -18.04 -0.26
C ALA A 108 -14.87 -17.35 -1.06
N GLN A 109 -14.07 -18.15 -1.75
CA GLN A 109 -13.07 -17.67 -2.69
C GLN A 109 -13.72 -17.42 -4.03
N LYS A 110 -13.29 -16.35 -4.69
CA LYS A 110 -13.77 -15.94 -5.99
C LYS A 110 -13.10 -16.77 -7.08
N ASP A 111 -13.87 -17.28 -8.04
CA ASP A 111 -13.30 -18.01 -9.20
C ASP A 111 -12.76 -17.06 -10.27
N ASN A 112 -13.34 -15.86 -10.39
CA ASN A 112 -12.97 -14.87 -11.38
C ASN A 112 -12.72 -13.54 -10.70
N ASP A 113 -11.55 -12.93 -10.85
CA ASP A 113 -11.28 -11.63 -10.24
C ASP A 113 -12.00 -10.49 -10.98
N PHE A 114 -12.31 -9.41 -10.26
CA PHE A 114 -12.85 -8.14 -10.80
C PHE A 114 -14.23 -8.21 -11.47
N VAL A 115 -14.98 -9.29 -11.26
CA VAL A 115 -16.38 -9.44 -11.72
C VAL A 115 -17.36 -9.35 -10.56
N ASN A 116 -18.52 -8.72 -10.77
CA ASN A 116 -19.51 -8.50 -9.71
C ASN A 116 -20.59 -9.59 -9.68
N GLU A 117 -20.76 -10.33 -10.78
CA GLU A 117 -21.87 -11.24 -11.05
C GLU A 117 -22.06 -12.35 -10.01
N GLU A 118 -20.98 -12.76 -9.36
CA GLU A 118 -20.99 -13.78 -8.30
C GLU A 118 -21.52 -13.25 -6.96
N ASN A 119 -21.35 -11.95 -6.71
CA ASN A 119 -21.75 -11.30 -5.45
C ASN A 119 -23.04 -10.48 -5.59
N TRP A 120 -23.45 -10.19 -6.83
CA TRP A 120 -24.55 -9.28 -7.13
C TRP A 120 -25.44 -9.85 -8.22
N HIS A 121 -26.75 -9.83 -7.98
CA HIS A 121 -27.73 -10.10 -9.03
C HIS A 121 -27.65 -9.00 -10.10
N SER A 122 -27.25 -9.40 -11.30
CA SER A 122 -27.20 -8.52 -12.47
C SER A 122 -28.50 -8.65 -13.27
N PRO A 123 -29.06 -7.56 -13.82
CA PRO A 123 -30.15 -7.64 -14.78
C PRO A 123 -29.78 -8.54 -15.97
N GLU A 124 -30.70 -9.41 -16.38
CA GLU A 124 -30.49 -10.39 -17.47
C GLU A 124 -30.01 -9.73 -18.77
N ASN A 125 -30.46 -8.50 -19.02
CA ASN A 125 -30.19 -7.76 -20.25
C ASN A 125 -28.92 -6.90 -20.16
N ILE A 126 -28.13 -6.96 -19.07
CA ILE A 126 -26.95 -6.09 -18.90
C ILE A 126 -25.97 -6.24 -20.06
N HIS A 127 -25.77 -7.46 -20.56
CA HIS A 127 -24.83 -7.71 -21.67
C HIS A 127 -25.41 -7.33 -23.04
N GLU A 128 -26.72 -7.11 -23.14
CA GLU A 128 -27.36 -6.58 -24.35
C GLU A 128 -27.33 -5.05 -24.35
N ILE A 129 -27.55 -4.42 -23.19
CA ILE A 129 -27.54 -2.97 -23.02
C ILE A 129 -26.09 -2.43 -23.01
N PHE A 130 -25.19 -3.17 -22.37
CA PHE A 130 -23.76 -2.89 -22.29
C PHE A 130 -22.98 -4.09 -22.84
N PRO A 131 -22.89 -4.24 -24.17
CA PRO A 131 -22.11 -5.31 -24.77
C PRO A 131 -20.66 -5.22 -24.29
N ARG A 132 -20.13 -6.34 -23.78
CA ARG A 132 -18.71 -6.43 -23.40
C ARG A 132 -17.86 -6.27 -24.66
N ASN A 133 -17.44 -5.04 -24.95
CA ASN A 133 -16.38 -4.80 -25.91
C ASN A 133 -15.10 -5.41 -25.35
N ASN A 134 -14.49 -6.27 -26.18
CA ASN A 134 -13.46 -7.26 -25.84
C ASN A 134 -12.12 -6.69 -25.36
N SER A 135 -12.09 -5.42 -24.94
CA SER A 135 -10.90 -4.72 -24.45
C SER A 135 -10.81 -4.68 -22.91
N TYR A 136 -11.94 -4.87 -22.21
CA TYR A 136 -11.98 -4.83 -20.73
C TYR A 136 -12.31 -6.19 -20.09
N ALA A 137 -12.90 -7.11 -20.86
CA ALA A 137 -13.29 -8.44 -20.40
C ALA A 137 -12.22 -9.53 -20.59
N ASP A 138 -11.06 -9.19 -21.18
CA ASP A 138 -9.96 -10.13 -21.34
C ASP A 138 -9.15 -10.26 -20.03
N THR A 139 -9.79 -10.78 -18.99
CA THR A 139 -9.10 -11.27 -17.79
C THR A 139 -8.29 -12.53 -18.09
N SER A 140 -8.34 -13.10 -19.31
CA SER A 140 -7.45 -14.20 -19.72
C SER A 140 -5.97 -13.79 -19.76
N LYS A 141 -5.66 -12.49 -19.90
CA LYS A 141 -4.30 -11.96 -19.70
C LYS A 141 -3.86 -11.89 -18.24
N TYR A 142 -4.79 -12.07 -17.31
CA TYR A 142 -4.58 -12.10 -15.86
C TYR A 142 -4.89 -13.48 -15.27
N HIS A 143 -5.15 -14.50 -16.10
CA HIS A 143 -5.17 -15.88 -15.67
C HIS A 143 -3.78 -16.22 -15.10
N SER A 144 -3.69 -16.18 -13.77
CA SER A 144 -2.76 -17.03 -13.04
C SER A 144 -3.08 -18.46 -13.48
N PRO A 145 -2.12 -19.27 -13.98
CA PRO A 145 -2.37 -20.68 -14.15
C PRO A 145 -2.83 -21.23 -12.79
N THR A 146 -4.03 -21.79 -12.79
CA THR A 146 -4.59 -22.59 -11.71
C THR A 146 -3.56 -23.66 -11.34
N TYR A 147 -2.94 -23.53 -10.17
CA TYR A 147 -2.08 -24.57 -9.63
C TYR A 147 -2.90 -25.40 -8.64
N LEU A 148 -3.09 -26.67 -8.99
CA LEU A 148 -3.22 -27.78 -8.05
C LEU A 148 -2.05 -27.78 -7.06
#